data_AF-A0A9Q4RGU2-F1
#
_entry.id   AF-A0A9Q4RGU2-F1
#
_cell.length_a   1.000
_cell.length_b   1.000
_cell.length_c   1.000
_cell.angle_alpha   90.00
_cell.angle_beta   90.00
_cell.angle_gamma   90.00
#
_symmetry.space_group_name_H-M   'P 1'
#
loop_
_entity.id
_entity.type
_entity.pdbx_description
1 polymer ?
#
loop_
_entity_poly.entity_id
_entity_poly.type
_entity_poly.pdbx_seq_one_letter_code
_entity_poly.pdbx_strand_id
1 'polypeptide(L)'
;MIKFILDAMYYQIFIFNRDKFILENPHERTIQIICGILFLPVIVLTYLLIEENFNYKTPFVFFIIIYILLYKTLCSYYIKRKKGMEIIRSKPLIFNSQKISSFISWMIYPILVVLLYFIITHRHWLKIIQ
;
A
#
# COMPACT_ATOMS: atom_id res chain seq x y z
N MET A 1 3.08 -4.03 17.20
CA MET A 1 1.70 -3.65 16.84
C MET A 1 1.53 -3.38 15.35
N ILE A 2 2.26 -2.42 14.75
CA ILE A 2 2.14 -2.07 13.31
C ILE A 2 2.38 -3.27 12.38
N LYS A 3 3.43 -4.06 12.62
CA LYS A 3 3.73 -5.28 11.84
C LYS A 3 2.54 -6.25 11.79
N PHE A 4 1.90 -6.49 12.93
CA PHE A 4 0.74 -7.39 13.03
C PHE A 4 -0.44 -6.87 12.21
N ILE A 5 -0.69 -5.56 12.24
CA ILE A 5 -1.76 -4.93 11.44
C ILE A 5 -1.47 -5.12 9.95
N LEU A 6 -0.24 -4.89 9.50
CA LEU A 6 0.15 -5.09 8.11
C LEU A 6 0.01 -6.56 7.68
N ASP A 7 0.44 -7.50 8.52
CA ASP A 7 0.30 -8.94 8.25
C ASP A 7 -1.19 -9.35 8.19
N ALA A 8 -2.03 -8.81 9.07
CA ALA A 8 -3.47 -9.01 9.05
C ALA A 8 -4.11 -8.47 7.77
N MET A 9 -3.74 -7.25 7.36
CA MET A 9 -4.23 -6.66 6.11
C MET A 9 -3.80 -7.46 4.88
N TYR A 10 -2.54 -7.88 4.81
CA TYR A 10 -2.04 -8.76 3.75
C TYR A 10 -2.88 -10.05 3.69
N TYR A 11 -3.12 -10.68 4.84
CA TYR A 11 -3.89 -11.92 4.93
C TYR A 11 -5.35 -11.75 4.46
N GLN A 12 -6.01 -10.67 4.84
CA GLN A 12 -7.39 -10.40 4.46
C GLN A 12 -7.53 -10.09 2.96
N ILE A 13 -6.62 -9.28 2.41
CA ILE A 13 -6.57 -9.01 0.97
C ILE A 13 -6.26 -10.29 0.19
N PHE A 14 -5.35 -11.13 0.70
CA PHE A 14 -5.05 -12.42 0.11
C PHE A 14 -6.26 -13.35 0.05
N ILE A 15 -7.01 -13.50 1.15
CA ILE A 15 -8.23 -14.31 1.17
C ILE A 15 -9.23 -13.79 0.15
N PHE A 16 -9.48 -12.48 0.14
CA PHE A 16 -10.42 -11.87 -0.81
C PHE A 16 -10.02 -12.16 -2.26
N ASN A 17 -8.74 -12.02 -2.60
CA ASN A 17 -8.26 -12.29 -3.96
C ASN A 17 -8.32 -13.77 -4.32
N ARG A 18 -7.90 -14.66 -3.41
CA ARG A 18 -7.97 -16.11 -3.62
C ARG A 18 -9.41 -16.56 -3.88
N ASP A 19 -10.35 -16.06 -3.10
CA ASP A 19 -11.74 -16.50 -3.14
C ASP A 19 -12.50 -15.91 -4.36
N LYS A 20 -12.09 -14.72 -4.83
CA LYS A 20 -12.75 -14.01 -5.95
C LYS A 20 -12.06 -14.19 -7.30
N PHE A 21 -10.75 -14.44 -7.34
CA PHE A 21 -9.91 -14.50 -8.55
C PHE A 21 -9.07 -15.77 -8.59
N ILE A 22 -9.74 -16.90 -8.84
CA ILE A 22 -9.18 -18.25 -8.72
C ILE A 22 -8.07 -18.56 -9.74
N LEU A 23 -8.08 -17.90 -10.91
CA LEU A 23 -7.18 -18.20 -12.03
C LEU A 23 -5.82 -17.47 -11.97
N GLU A 24 -5.68 -16.43 -11.13
CA GLU A 24 -4.43 -15.68 -10.98
C GLU A 24 -3.67 -16.12 -9.73
N ASN A 25 -2.34 -15.94 -9.70
CA ASN A 25 -1.56 -16.19 -8.48
C ASN A 25 -2.01 -15.21 -7.38
N PRO A 26 -2.66 -15.69 -6.29
CA PRO A 26 -3.28 -14.80 -5.31
C PRO A 26 -2.24 -13.98 -4.54
N HIS A 27 -0.99 -14.46 -4.43
CA HIS A 27 0.10 -13.70 -3.81
C HIS A 27 0.51 -12.50 -4.65
N GLU A 28 0.67 -12.70 -5.96
CA GLU A 28 1.08 -11.63 -6.87
C GLU A 28 -0.01 -10.57 -6.96
N ARG A 29 -1.28 -11.00 -7.08
CA ARG A 29 -2.43 -10.09 -7.09
C ARG A 29 -2.56 -9.27 -5.81
N THR A 30 -2.35 -9.92 -4.66
CA THR A 30 -2.33 -9.23 -3.36
C THR A 30 -1.24 -8.18 -3.29
N ILE A 31 -0.05 -8.48 -3.81
CA ILE A 31 1.06 -7.52 -3.85
C ILE A 31 0.74 -6.37 -4.80
N GLN A 32 0.15 -6.62 -5.97
CA GLN A 32 -0.27 -5.55 -6.89
C GLN A 32 -1.27 -4.59 -6.22
N ILE A 33 -2.26 -5.12 -5.49
CA ILE A 33 -3.23 -4.29 -4.77
C ILE A 33 -2.58 -3.47 -3.67
N ILE A 34 -1.73 -4.08 -2.84
CA ILE A 34 -0.99 -3.37 -1.78
C ILE A 34 -0.07 -2.31 -2.40
N CYS A 35 0.60 -2.65 -3.51
CA CYS A 35 1.44 -1.72 -4.26
C CYS A 35 0.61 -0.53 -4.75
N GLY A 36 -0.57 -0.75 -5.34
CA GLY A 36 -1.46 0.31 -5.80
C GLY A 36 -1.94 1.24 -4.66
N ILE A 37 -2.29 0.67 -3.51
CA ILE A 37 -2.69 1.42 -2.32
C ILE A 37 -1.55 2.31 -1.82
N LEU A 38 -0.32 1.79 -1.75
CA LEU A 38 0.85 2.53 -1.30
C LEU A 38 1.40 3.51 -2.34
N PHE A 39 1.20 3.23 -3.61
CA PHE A 39 1.73 4.03 -4.71
C PHE A 39 1.11 5.43 -4.74
N LEU A 40 -0.22 5.52 -4.60
CA LEU A 40 -0.95 6.78 -4.64
C LEU A 40 -0.46 7.84 -3.63
N PRO A 41 -0.30 7.56 -2.32
CA PRO A 41 0.21 8.54 -1.37
C PRO A 41 1.68 8.87 -1.62
N VAL A 42 2.49 7.90 -2.07
CA VAL A 42 3.91 8.13 -2.40
C VAL A 42 4.03 9.10 -3.57
N ILE A 43 3.28 8.90 -4.66
CA ILE A 43 3.36 9.81 -5.82
C ILE A 43 2.85 11.21 -5.48
N VAL A 44 1.77 11.33 -4.70
CA VAL A 44 1.22 12.63 -4.31
C VAL A 44 2.22 13.39 -3.46
N LEU A 45 2.85 12.73 -2.49
CA LEU A 45 3.91 13.33 -1.67
C LEU A 45 5.12 13.73 -2.51
N THR A 46 5.64 12.83 -3.36
CA THR A 46 6.79 13.14 -4.21
C THR A 46 6.51 14.29 -5.16
N TYR A 47 5.34 14.31 -5.81
CA TYR A 47 4.93 15.38 -6.71
C TYR A 47 4.86 16.73 -5.99
N LEU A 48 4.12 16.80 -4.87
CA LEU A 48 3.98 18.04 -4.10
C LEU A 48 5.31 18.53 -3.52
N LEU A 49 6.17 17.62 -3.05
CA LEU A 49 7.51 17.98 -2.59
C LEU A 49 8.34 18.64 -3.68
N ILE A 50 8.29 18.13 -4.92
CA ILE A 50 9.06 18.69 -6.03
C ILE A 50 8.45 20.03 -6.49
N GLU A 51 7.13 20.09 -6.59
CA GLU A 51 6.40 21.29 -7.02
C GLU A 51 6.60 22.45 -6.04
N GLU A 52 6.41 22.23 -4.74
CA GLU A 52 6.50 23.29 -3.72
C GLU A 52 7.93 23.78 -3.47
N ASN A 53 8.96 22.94 -3.68
CA ASN A 53 10.35 23.32 -3.40
C ASN A 53 11.13 23.79 -4.63
N PHE A 54 10.84 23.25 -5.81
CA PHE A 54 11.63 23.51 -7.02
C PHE A 54 10.81 24.17 -8.14
N ASN A 55 9.49 24.34 -7.95
CA ASN A 55 8.56 24.81 -8.98
C ASN A 55 8.71 24.02 -10.30
N TYR A 56 9.01 22.72 -10.18
CA TYR A 56 9.31 21.85 -11.31
C TYR A 56 8.19 20.84 -11.52
N LYS A 57 7.73 20.71 -12.77
CA LYS A 57 6.74 19.70 -13.14
C LYS A 57 7.43 18.36 -13.37
N THR A 58 7.24 17.43 -12.44
CA THR A 58 7.86 16.10 -12.51
C THR A 58 7.37 15.31 -13.74
N PRO A 59 8.27 14.81 -14.60
CA PRO A 59 7.89 13.94 -15.70
C PRO A 59 7.27 12.63 -15.23
N PHE A 60 6.29 12.13 -15.97
CA PHE A 60 5.57 10.88 -15.67
C PHE A 60 6.50 9.66 -15.49
N VAL A 61 7.65 9.65 -16.20
CA VAL A 61 8.64 8.57 -16.14
C VAL A 61 9.15 8.33 -14.71
N PHE A 62 9.25 9.37 -13.87
CA PHE A 62 9.66 9.20 -12.47
C PHE A 62 8.68 8.34 -11.68
N PHE A 63 7.38 8.48 -11.92
CA PHE A 63 6.36 7.67 -11.25
C PHE A 63 6.43 6.19 -11.65
N ILE A 64 6.77 5.91 -12.91
CA ILE A 64 7.01 4.53 -13.38
C ILE A 64 8.18 3.90 -12.63
N ILE A 65 9.29 4.65 -12.47
CA ILE A 65 10.48 4.16 -11.75
C ILE A 65 10.13 3.88 -10.29
N ILE A 66 9.41 4.79 -9.62
CA ILE A 66 8.94 4.61 -8.24
C ILE A 66 8.06 3.36 -8.12
N TYR A 67 7.10 3.17 -9.04
CA TYR A 67 6.23 2.00 -9.06
C TYR A 67 7.02 0.70 -9.18
N ILE A 68 7.98 0.63 -10.13
CA ILE A 68 8.80 -0.57 -10.36
C ILE A 68 9.63 -0.90 -9.12
N LEU A 69 10.23 0.10 -8.48
CA LEU A 69 11.00 -0.08 -7.25
C LEU A 69 10.10 -0.58 -6.10
N LEU A 70 8.93 0.03 -5.93
CA LEU A 70 7.96 -0.38 -4.90
C LEU A 70 7.46 -1.82 -5.14
N TYR A 71 7.10 -2.17 -6.37
CA TYR A 71 6.68 -3.52 -6.72
C TYR A 71 7.79 -4.55 -6.46
N LYS A 72 9.02 -4.25 -6.90
CA LYS A 72 10.16 -5.15 -6.73
C LYS A 72 10.49 -5.39 -5.26
N THR A 73 10.42 -4.36 -4.42
CA THR A 73 10.67 -4.48 -2.97
C THR A 73 9.59 -5.32 -2.29
N LEU A 74 8.31 -5.10 -2.60
CA LEU A 74 7.20 -5.89 -2.06
C LEU A 74 7.26 -7.36 -2.53
N CYS A 75 7.53 -7.62 -3.81
CA CYS A 75 7.72 -8.97 -4.34
C CYS A 75 8.89 -9.70 -3.68
N SER A 76 10.01 -9.00 -3.46
CA SER A 76 11.16 -9.57 -2.75
C SER A 76 10.79 -9.95 -1.31
N TYR A 77 10.06 -9.08 -0.61
CA TYR A 77 9.67 -9.31 0.77
C TYR A 77 8.63 -10.43 0.93
N TYR A 78 7.52 -10.37 0.20
CA TYR A 78 6.40 -11.29 0.40
C TYR A 78 6.57 -12.62 -0.34
N ILE A 79 7.12 -12.62 -1.56
CA ILE A 79 7.29 -13.84 -2.37
C ILE A 79 8.67 -14.45 -2.14
N LYS A 80 9.76 -13.73 -2.49
CA LYS A 80 11.11 -14.33 -2.47
C LYS A 80 11.54 -14.76 -1.06
N ARG A 81 11.26 -13.95 -0.04
CA ARG A 81 11.52 -14.30 1.37
C ARG A 81 10.42 -15.16 2.02
N LYS A 82 9.43 -15.63 1.25
CA LYS A 82 8.34 -16.50 1.71
C LYS A 82 7.48 -15.94 2.85
N LYS A 83 7.55 -14.62 3.13
CA LYS A 83 6.76 -13.98 4.20
C LYS A 83 5.26 -14.06 3.97
N GLY A 84 4.80 -13.97 2.72
CA GLY A 84 3.38 -14.14 2.41
C GLY A 84 2.85 -15.52 2.82
N MET A 85 3.65 -16.58 2.65
CA MET A 85 3.26 -17.92 3.10
C MET A 85 3.27 -18.04 4.62
N GLU A 86 4.26 -17.44 5.30
CA GLU A 86 4.28 -17.39 6.77
C GLU A 86 3.01 -16.73 7.33
N ILE A 87 2.59 -15.61 6.72
CA ILE A 87 1.38 -14.86 7.11
C ILE A 87 0.11 -15.69 6.89
N ILE A 88 0.00 -16.41 5.77
CA ILE A 88 -1.15 -17.30 5.53
C ILE A 88 -1.20 -18.42 6.56
N ARG A 89 -0.04 -18.95 6.96
CA ARG A 89 0.05 -20.03 7.95
C ARG A 89 -0.31 -19.55 9.35
N SER A 90 0.14 -18.35 9.73
CA SER A 90 -0.15 -17.77 11.05
C SER A 90 -1.58 -17.26 11.18
N LYS A 91 -2.27 -16.98 10.06
CA LYS A 91 -3.66 -16.49 10.00
C LYS A 91 -3.90 -15.34 11.00
N PRO A 92 -3.19 -14.21 10.84
CA PRO A 92 -3.36 -13.09 11.75
C PRO A 92 -4.78 -12.53 11.63
N LEU A 93 -5.57 -12.76 12.67
CA LEU A 93 -6.95 -12.28 12.79
C LEU A 93 -7.02 -11.17 13.82
N ILE A 94 -7.58 -10.03 13.42
CA ILE A 94 -7.87 -8.95 14.36
C ILE A 94 -9.09 -9.37 15.19
N PHE A 95 -8.96 -9.32 16.52
CA PHE A 95 -9.98 -9.76 17.49
C PHE A 95 -10.48 -11.21 17.25
N ASN A 96 -9.65 -12.10 16.72
CA ASN A 96 -10.00 -13.49 16.38
C ASN A 96 -11.23 -13.64 15.46
N SER A 97 -11.64 -12.60 14.75
CA SER A 97 -12.82 -12.61 13.88
C SER A 97 -12.46 -12.25 12.45
N GLN A 98 -12.77 -13.16 11.52
CA GLN A 98 -12.54 -12.94 10.09
C GLN A 98 -13.34 -11.74 9.57
N LYS A 99 -14.60 -11.56 10.03
CA LYS A 99 -15.45 -10.45 9.61
C LYS A 99 -14.89 -9.10 10.05
N ILE A 100 -14.42 -9.03 11.30
CA ILE A 100 -13.84 -7.80 11.87
C ILE A 100 -12.51 -7.48 11.19
N SER A 101 -11.65 -8.50 11.01
CA SER A 101 -10.37 -8.34 10.32
C SER A 101 -10.55 -7.85 8.88
N SER A 102 -11.53 -8.42 8.15
CA SER A 102 -11.88 -7.96 6.81
C SER A 102 -12.37 -6.52 6.82
N PHE A 103 -13.32 -6.18 7.70
CA PHE A 103 -13.84 -4.81 7.83
C PHE A 103 -12.73 -3.79 8.08
N ILE A 104 -11.83 -4.06 9.03
CA ILE A 104 -10.68 -3.19 9.35
C ILE A 104 -9.73 -3.07 8.16
N SER A 105 -9.52 -4.15 7.42
CA SER A 105 -8.66 -4.10 6.22
C SER A 105 -9.26 -3.21 5.13
N TRP A 106 -10.57 -3.23 4.95
CA TRP A 106 -11.27 -2.34 4.02
C TRP A 106 -11.30 -0.87 4.47
N MET A 107 -11.13 -0.59 5.76
CA MET A 107 -10.98 0.79 6.26
C MET A 107 -9.72 1.48 5.75
N ILE A 108 -8.75 0.76 5.15
CA ILE A 108 -7.60 1.43 4.53
C ILE A 108 -8.01 2.41 3.43
N TYR A 109 -9.06 2.13 2.67
CA TYR A 109 -9.50 3.01 1.58
C TYR A 109 -10.00 4.37 2.08
N PRO A 110 -10.98 4.47 3.01
CA PRO A 110 -11.38 5.77 3.54
C PRO A 110 -10.25 6.46 4.32
N ILE A 111 -9.41 5.71 5.05
CA ILE A 111 -8.22 6.29 5.71
C ILE A 111 -7.28 6.90 4.68
N LEU A 112 -7.06 6.22 3.55
CA LEU A 112 -6.22 6.72 2.48
C LEU A 112 -6.78 8.01 1.87
N VAL A 113 -8.09 8.10 1.67
CA VAL A 113 -8.74 9.32 1.18
C VAL A 113 -8.54 10.48 2.14
N VAL A 114 -8.74 10.27 3.44
CA VAL A 114 -8.52 11.30 4.47
C VAL A 114 -7.05 11.73 4.50
N LEU A 115 -6.12 10.77 4.41
CA LEU A 115 -4.68 11.04 4.36
C LEU A 115 -4.31 11.90 3.15
N LEU A 116 -4.79 11.54 1.96
CA LEU A 116 -4.53 12.28 0.73
C LEU A 116 -5.13 13.69 0.80
N TYR A 117 -6.37 13.82 1.27
CA TYR A 117 -7.01 15.11 1.49
C TYR A 117 -6.19 15.99 2.43
N PHE A 118 -5.71 15.42 3.53
CA PHE A 118 -4.88 16.12 4.49
C PHE A 118 -3.56 16.61 3.87
N ILE A 119 -2.85 15.73 3.14
CA ILE A 119 -1.59 16.06 2.44
C ILE A 119 -1.79 17.19 1.44
N ILE A 120 -2.85 17.14 0.64
CA ILE A 120 -3.15 18.17 -0.36
C ILE A 120 -3.50 19.51 0.31
N THR A 121 -4.33 19.47 1.36
CA THR A 121 -4.77 20.67 2.09
C THR A 121 -3.59 21.36 2.79
N HIS A 122 -2.68 20.58 3.38
CA HIS A 122 -1.54 21.08 4.14
C HIS A 122 -0.25 21.07 3.32
N ARG A 123 -0.35 21.11 1.99
CA ARG A 123 0.83 21.03 1.09
C ARG A 123 1.88 22.10 1.37
N HIS A 124 1.49 23.25 1.90
CA HIS A 124 2.40 24.33 2.29
C HIS A 124 3.41 23.93 3.38
N TRP A 125 3.12 22.89 4.18
CA TRP A 125 4.07 22.34 5.17
C TRP A 125 5.23 21.58 4.50
N LEU A 126 5.09 21.22 3.23
CA LEU A 126 6.11 20.52 2.46
C LEU A 126 7.19 21.45 1.90
N LYS A 127 7.03 22.78 2.08
CA LYS A 127 8.03 23.76 1.65
C LYS A 127 9.20 23.77 2.64
N ILE A 128 10.35 23.25 2.19
CA ILE A 128 11.60 23.13 2.96
C ILE A 128 12.55 24.28 2.60
N ILE A 129 12.60 24.67 1.33
CA ILE A 129 13.43 25.78 0.85
C ILE A 129 12.56 27.04 0.82
N GLN A 130 12.95 28.07 1.58
CA GLN A 130 12.16 29.29 1.76
C GLN A 130 12.27 30.24 0.58
#